data_AF-A0A5N5IT77-F1
#
_entry.id   AF-A0A5N5IT77-F1
#
_cell.length_a   1.000
_cell.length_b   1.000
_cell.length_c   1.000
_cell.angle_alpha   90.00
_cell.angle_beta   90.00
_cell.angle_gamma   90.00
#
_symmetry.space_group_name_H-M   'P 1'
#
loop_
_entity.id
_entity.type
_entity.pdbx_description
1 polymer ?
#
loop_
_entity_poly.entity_id
_entity_poly.type
_entity_poly.pdbx_seq_one_letter_code
_entity_poly.pdbx_strand_id
1 'polypeptide(L)'
;MRVNDMNNLKGLLIGLFLLGLILYIISGKMKYRASKYEFENRTGGGVVEFDSFESANKHQNKGCFAQLLGVLGMLLMGGSGVLLALIFAMEGN
;
A
#
# COMPACT_ATOMS: atom_id res chain seq x y z
N MET A 1 1.92 -1.50 33.68
CA MET A 1 1.72 -0.47 32.64
C MET A 1 0.49 0.33 33.04
N ARG A 2 0.53 1.66 33.08
CA ARG A 2 -0.65 2.45 33.49
C ARG A 2 -1.70 2.38 32.37
N VAL A 3 -2.98 2.46 32.71
CA VAL A 3 -4.10 2.43 31.73
C VAL A 3 -3.89 3.43 30.58
N ASN A 4 -3.30 4.60 30.87
CA ASN A 4 -2.95 5.61 29.87
C ASN A 4 -1.92 5.13 28.83
N ASP A 5 -0.94 4.31 29.24
CA ASP A 5 0.10 3.80 28.33
C ASP A 5 -0.50 2.82 27.30
N MET A 6 -1.50 2.04 27.74
CA MET A 6 -2.18 1.05 26.89
C MET A 6 -3.11 1.73 25.87
N ASN A 7 -3.80 2.79 26.27
CA ASN A 7 -4.63 3.58 25.35
C ASN A 7 -3.78 4.30 24.28
N ASN A 8 -2.61 4.84 24.66
CA ASN A 8 -1.68 5.45 23.73
C ASN A 8 -1.13 4.44 22.72
N LEU A 9 -0.81 3.22 23.18
CA LEU A 9 -0.36 2.14 22.32
C LEU A 9 -1.43 1.72 21.30
N LYS A 10 -2.68 1.53 21.75
CA LYS A 10 -3.82 1.23 20.85
C LYS A 10 -4.01 2.32 19.81
N GLY A 11 -3.99 3.59 20.23
CA GLY A 11 -4.10 4.73 19.32
C GLY A 11 -3.00 4.74 18.24
N LEU A 12 -1.75 4.46 18.63
CA LEU A 12 -0.62 4.35 17.71
C LEU A 12 -0.80 3.18 16.72
N LEU A 13 -1.22 2.01 17.19
CA LEU A 13 -1.46 0.85 16.33
C LEU A 13 -2.60 1.10 15.34
N ILE A 14 -3.70 1.75 15.77
CA ILE A 14 -4.78 2.15 14.87
C ILE A 14 -4.27 3.15 13.83
N GLY A 15 -3.44 4.11 14.24
CA GLY A 15 -2.80 5.06 13.32
C GLY A 15 -1.94 4.36 12.26
N LEU A 16 -1.12 3.39 12.67
CA LEU A 16 -0.30 2.59 11.76
C LEU A 16 -1.14 1.73 10.81
N PHE A 17 -2.25 1.17 11.30
CA PHE A 17 -3.18 0.40 10.48
C PHE A 17 -3.80 1.27 9.38
N LEU A 18 -4.30 2.46 9.74
CA LEU A 18 -4.87 3.42 8.79
C LEU A 18 -3.82 3.93 7.79
N LEU A 19 -2.59 4.18 8.24
CA LEU A 19 -1.49 4.54 7.36
C LEU A 19 -1.20 3.43 6.34
N GLY A 20 -1.15 2.17 6.79
CA GLY A 20 -0.98 1.02 5.91
C GLY A 20 -2.09 0.91 4.86
N LEU A 21 -3.35 1.14 5.27
CA LEU A 21 -4.51 1.17 4.38
C LEU A 21 -4.39 2.27 3.31
N ILE A 22 -3.98 3.48 3.72
CA ILE A 22 -3.78 4.59 2.79
C ILE A 22 -2.69 4.26 1.77
N LEU A 23 -1.55 3.71 2.21
CA LEU A 23 -0.45 3.31 1.32
C LEU A 23 -0.90 2.23 0.32
N TYR A 24 -1.70 1.27 0.78
CA TYR A 24 -2.27 0.24 -0.09
C TYR A 24 -3.22 0.82 -1.14
N ILE A 25 -4.10 1.74 -0.75
CA ILE A 25 -5.01 2.43 -1.68
C ILE A 25 -4.24 3.26 -2.70
N ILE A 26 -3.19 3.98 -2.27
CA ILE A 26 -2.33 4.76 -3.16
C ILE A 26 -1.63 3.85 -4.17
N SER A 27 -1.08 2.72 -3.71
CA SER A 27 -0.51 1.68 -4.58
C SER A 27 -1.50 1.21 -5.64
N GLY A 28 -2.74 0.89 -5.22
CA GLY A 28 -3.81 0.48 -6.13
C GLY A 28 -4.14 1.55 -7.18
N LYS A 29 -4.25 2.81 -6.77
CA LYS A 29 -4.48 3.94 -7.70
C LYS A 29 -3.32 4.12 -8.68
N MET A 30 -2.07 3.95 -8.25
CA MET A 30 -0.90 4.01 -9.13
C MET A 30 -0.90 2.89 -10.16
N LYS A 31 -1.17 1.64 -9.73
CA LYS A 31 -1.29 0.48 -10.62
C LYS A 31 -2.42 0.65 -11.63
N TYR A 32 -3.57 1.16 -11.20
CA TYR A 32 -4.70 1.44 -12.09
C TYR A 32 -4.35 2.49 -13.15
N ARG A 33 -3.68 3.59 -12.76
CA ARG A 33 -3.23 4.61 -13.72
C ARG A 33 -2.21 4.06 -14.71
N ALA A 34 -1.29 3.21 -14.24
CA ALA A 34 -0.32 2.55 -15.12
C ALA A 34 -1.01 1.62 -16.11
N SER A 35 -1.94 0.77 -15.65
CA SER A 35 -2.71 -0.13 -16.51
C SER A 35 -3.60 0.61 -17.50
N LYS A 36 -4.22 1.72 -17.08
CA LYS A 36 -4.99 2.60 -17.96
C LYS A 36 -4.12 3.17 -19.07
N TYR A 37 -2.92 3.66 -18.74
CA TYR A 37 -1.97 4.16 -19.73
C TYR A 37 -1.55 3.07 -20.72
N GLU A 38 -1.24 1.87 -20.24
CA GLU A 38 -0.88 0.73 -21.09
C GLU A 38 -2.03 0.32 -22.02
N PHE A 39 -3.28 0.43 -21.57
CA PHE A 39 -4.44 0.15 -22.38
C PHE A 39 -4.65 1.19 -23.48
N GLU A 40 -4.51 2.48 -23.15
CA GLU A 40 -4.71 3.59 -24.09
C GLU A 40 -3.61 3.69 -25.14
N ASN A 41 -2.38 3.25 -24.81
CA ASN A 41 -1.20 3.31 -25.70
C ASN A 41 -0.83 1.94 -26.26
N ARG A 42 -1.77 0.98 -26.24
CA ARG A 42 -1.57 -0.34 -26.82
C ARG A 42 -1.78 -0.29 -28.32
N THR A 43 -0.81 -0.77 -29.08
CA THR A 43 -0.97 -0.99 -30.52
C THR A 43 -1.87 -2.20 -30.78
N GLY A 44 -2.38 -2.33 -32.02
CA GLY A 44 -3.18 -3.49 -32.45
C GLY A 44 -2.46 -4.83 -32.31
N GLY A 45 -1.12 -4.83 -32.17
CA GLY A 45 -0.30 -6.01 -31.90
C GLY A 45 -0.11 -6.34 -30.41
N GLY A 46 -0.69 -5.58 -29.48
CA GLY A 46 -0.63 -5.82 -28.04
C GLY A 46 0.60 -5.24 -27.32
N VAL A 47 1.47 -4.55 -28.05
CA VAL A 47 2.68 -3.88 -27.52
C VAL A 47 2.33 -2.45 -27.10
N VAL A 48 2.87 -2.00 -25.97
CA VAL A 48 2.75 -0.61 -25.50
C VAL A 48 3.85 0.21 -26.15
N GLU A 49 3.47 1.22 -26.93
CA GLU A 49 4.44 2.16 -27.50
C GLU A 49 4.72 3.29 -26.51
N PHE A 50 6.01 3.62 -26.35
CA PHE A 50 6.46 4.76 -25.56
C PHE A 50 7.25 5.70 -26.46
N ASP A 51 6.98 7.01 -26.38
CA ASP A 51 7.65 8.03 -27.19
C ASP A 51 9.17 8.11 -26.99
N SER A 52 9.65 7.60 -25.84
CA SER A 52 11.07 7.59 -25.50
C SER A 52 11.42 6.46 -24.54
N PHE A 53 12.69 6.05 -24.56
CA PHE A 53 13.26 5.14 -23.57
C PHE A 53 13.08 5.66 -22.14
N GLU A 54 13.17 6.98 -21.95
CA GLU A 54 13.00 7.61 -20.64
C GLU A 54 11.56 7.49 -20.11
N SER A 55 10.56 7.64 -20.99
CA SER A 55 9.15 7.40 -20.66
C SER A 55 8.89 5.95 -20.24
N ALA A 56 9.47 5.00 -20.97
CA ALA A 56 9.37 3.58 -20.64
C ALA A 56 9.99 3.26 -19.26
N ASN A 57 11.20 3.78 -19.00
CA ASN A 57 11.89 3.58 -17.73
C ASN A 57 11.14 4.23 -16.55
N LYS A 58 10.57 5.43 -16.76
CA LYS A 58 9.75 6.11 -15.75
C LYS A 58 8.47 5.33 -15.42
N HIS A 59 7.85 4.71 -16.42
CA HIS A 59 6.67 3.86 -16.22
C HIS A 59 7.02 2.61 -15.41
N GLN A 60 8.11 1.93 -15.75
CA GLN A 60 8.60 0.77 -15.01
C GLN A 60 8.93 1.12 -13.55
N ASN A 61 9.64 2.24 -13.32
CA ASN A 61 9.97 2.69 -11.97
C ASN A 61 8.73 3.05 -11.14
N LYS A 62 7.70 3.66 -11.74
CA LYS A 62 6.41 3.89 -11.08
C LYS A 62 5.72 2.58 -10.70
N GLY A 63 5.79 1.56 -11.55
CA GLY A 63 5.27 0.23 -11.26
C GLY A 63 5.97 -0.42 -10.07
N CYS A 64 7.30 -0.39 -10.05
CA CYS A 64 8.12 -0.90 -8.95
C CYS A 64 7.80 -0.16 -7.63
N PHE A 65 7.75 1.17 -7.68
CA PHE A 65 7.42 2.00 -6.53
C PHE A 65 5.99 1.72 -6.01
N ALA A 66 5.02 1.58 -6.90
CA ALA A 66 3.65 1.22 -6.53
C ALA A 66 3.61 -0.15 -5.85
N GLN A 67 4.36 -1.14 -6.36
CA GLN A 67 4.43 -2.46 -5.74
C GLN A 67 5.05 -2.39 -4.34
N LEU A 68 6.15 -1.64 -4.18
CA LEU A 68 6.80 -1.43 -2.89
C LEU A 68 5.86 -0.77 -1.87
N LEU A 69 5.13 0.28 -2.27
CA LEU A 69 4.10 0.88 -1.41
C LEU A 69 3.02 -0.11 -1.00
N GLY A 70 2.58 -0.95 -1.94
CA GLY A 70 1.56 -1.96 -1.66
C GLY A 70 2.03 -2.99 -0.64
N VAL A 71 3.27 -3.47 -0.77
CA VAL A 71 3.87 -4.42 0.17
C VAL A 71 4.04 -3.78 1.55
N LEU A 72 4.58 -2.56 1.63
CA LEU A 72 4.71 -1.83 2.89
C LEU A 72 3.36 -1.57 3.57
N GLY A 73 2.35 -1.19 2.79
CA GLY A 73 0.99 -0.99 3.29
C GLY A 73 0.40 -2.27 3.88
N MET A 74 0.55 -3.41 3.19
CA MET A 74 0.08 -4.71 3.69
C MET A 74 0.84 -5.16 4.95
N LEU A 75 2.15 -4.95 5.02
CA LEU A 75 2.94 -5.30 6.20
C LEU A 75 2.54 -4.46 7.42
N LEU A 76 2.32 -3.16 7.24
CA LEU A 76 1.86 -2.27 8.31
C LEU A 76 0.46 -2.64 8.79
N MET A 77 -0.49 -2.86 7.87
CA MET A 77 -1.84 -3.30 8.23
C MET A 77 -1.84 -4.66 8.93
N GLY A 78 -1.12 -5.64 8.38
CA GLY A 78 -1.06 -6.99 8.93
C GLY A 78 -0.42 -7.00 10.32
N GLY A 79 0.75 -6.37 10.47
CA GLY A 79 1.47 -6.31 11.74
C GLY A 79 0.69 -5.59 12.84
N SER A 80 0.15 -4.39 12.54
CA SER A 80 -0.63 -3.62 13.51
C SER A 80 -1.98 -4.28 13.83
N GLY A 81 -2.63 -4.91 12.84
CA GLY A 81 -3.90 -5.61 13.03
C GLY A 81 -3.77 -6.84 13.93
N VAL A 82 -2.71 -7.64 13.75
CA VAL A 82 -2.43 -8.79 14.63
C VAL A 82 -2.15 -8.34 16.06
N LEU A 83 -1.33 -7.30 16.24
CA LEU A 83 -1.05 -6.77 17.57
C LEU A 83 -2.30 -6.21 18.27
N LEU A 84 -3.14 -5.49 17.54
CA LEU A 84 -4.42 -5.02 18.07
C LEU A 84 -5.33 -6.18 18.49
N ALA A 85 -5.47 -7.20 17.65
CA ALA A 85 -6.27 -8.38 17.96
C ALA A 85 -5.79 -9.09 19.23
N LEU A 86 -4.47 -9.25 19.40
CA LEU A 86 -3.88 -9.83 20.61
C LEU A 86 -4.18 -9.00 21.86
N ILE A 87 -4.07 -7.68 21.77
CA ILE A 87 -4.38 -6.79 22.91
C ILE A 87 -5.84 -6.93 23.32
N PHE A 88 -6.79 -6.94 22.37
CA PHE A 88 -8.20 -7.13 22.67
C PHE A 88 -8.51 -8.53 23.23
N ALA A 89 -7.83 -9.57 22.74
CA ALA A 89 -8.01 -10.93 23.24
C ALA A 89 -7.52 -11.07 24.70
N MET A 90 -6.47 -10.36 25.10
CA MET A 90 -5.98 -10.34 26.49
C MET A 90 -6.87 -9.53 27.44
N GLU A 91 -7.63 -8.55 26.95
CA GLU A 91 -8.56 -7.77 27.78
C GLU A 91 -9.90 -8.47 28.03
N GLY A 92 -10.29 -9.38 27.15
CA GLY A 92 -11.54 -10.14 27.26
C GLY A 92 -11.47 -11.40 28.14
N ASN A 93 -10.28 -11.71 28.69
CA ASN A 93 -9.99 -12.91 29.49
C ASN A 93 -9.57 -12.48 30.91
#